data_AF-K9QDQ3-F1
#
_entry.id   AF-K9QDQ3-F1
#
_cell.length_a   1.000
_cell.length_b   1.000
_cell.length_c   1.000
_cell.angle_alpha   90.00
_cell.angle_beta   90.00
_cell.angle_gamma   90.00
#
_symmetry.space_group_name_H-M   'P 1'
#
loop_
_entity.id
_entity.type
_entity.pdbx_description
1 polymer ?
#
loop_
_entity_poly.entity_id
_entity_poly.type
_entity_poly.pdbx_seq_one_letter_code
_entity_poly.pdbx_strand_id
1 'polypeptide(L)'
;MIMDTHPEFQPGQIVSLEYGDNNLYAEVIEVVISRQLCWVRPLFLANHTQELPTITDLRDASDLLWPIQLFRPALDTEVITLLSQVLVKEPKGEPDLIAKQQFHQFIQQIWQCRKLKG
;
A
#
# COMPACT_ATOMS: atom_id res chain seq x y z
N MET A 1 -0.04 28.61 -15.77
CA MET A 1 0.66 27.33 -16.02
C MET A 1 0.76 26.66 -14.66
N ILE A 2 -0.24 25.87 -14.29
CA ILE A 2 -0.23 25.16 -13.00
C ILE A 2 0.65 23.95 -13.24
N MET A 3 1.83 23.92 -12.62
CA MET A 3 2.63 22.70 -12.55
C MET A 3 1.80 21.72 -11.73
N ASP A 4 1.31 20.66 -12.35
CA ASP A 4 0.84 19.47 -11.64
C ASP A 4 2.04 18.90 -10.90
N THR A 5 2.31 19.40 -9.70
CA THR A 5 3.34 18.91 -8.81
C THR A 5 2.84 17.60 -8.20
N HIS A 6 2.74 16.56 -9.02
CA HIS A 6 2.74 15.21 -8.48
C HIS A 6 4.13 14.98 -7.89
N PRO A 7 4.25 14.65 -6.59
CA PRO A 7 5.54 14.27 -6.05
C PRO A 7 6.06 13.08 -6.86
N GLU A 8 7.22 13.24 -7.51
CA GLU A 8 7.88 12.15 -8.20
C GLU A 8 8.38 11.17 -7.13
N PHE A 9 7.62 10.09 -6.94
CA PHE A 9 8.06 9.00 -6.06
C PHE A 9 9.40 8.45 -6.53
N GLN A 10 10.25 8.10 -5.56
CA GLN A 10 11.56 7.52 -5.82
C GLN A 10 11.58 6.05 -5.43
N PRO A 11 12.34 5.19 -6.13
CA PRO A 11 12.60 3.82 -5.67
C PRO A 11 13.08 3.78 -4.22
N GLY A 12 12.56 2.83 -3.43
CA GLY A 12 12.81 2.70 -2.00
C GLY A 12 11.94 3.59 -1.10
N GLN A 13 11.22 4.56 -1.66
CA GLN A 13 10.29 5.37 -0.87
C GLN A 13 9.09 4.52 -0.43
N ILE A 14 8.63 4.73 0.80
CA ILE A 14 7.37 4.13 1.27
C ILE A 14 6.21 5.07 0.94
N VAL A 15 5.21 4.52 0.27
CA VAL A 15 3.97 5.20 -0.09
C VAL A 15 2.78 4.50 0.56
N SER A 16 1.67 5.22 0.66
CA SER A 16 0.43 4.71 1.22
C SER A 16 -0.73 4.84 0.23
N LEU A 17 -1.60 3.83 0.19
CA LEU A 17 -2.83 3.78 -0.60
C LEU A 17 -3.99 3.55 0.34
N GLU A 18 -4.87 4.55 0.44
CA GLU A 18 -5.97 4.56 1.41
C GLU A 18 -7.32 4.20 0.76
N TYR A 19 -8.11 3.41 1.48
CA TYR A 19 -9.51 3.17 1.14
C TYR A 19 -10.33 2.83 2.39
N GLY A 20 -11.22 3.75 2.77
CA GLY A 20 -11.97 3.65 4.03
C GLY A 20 -11.03 3.65 5.22
N ASP A 21 -11.22 2.72 6.16
CA ASP A 21 -10.36 2.54 7.34
C ASP A 21 -9.10 1.71 7.05
N ASN A 22 -8.88 1.31 5.80
CA ASN A 22 -7.72 0.50 5.42
C ASN A 22 -6.66 1.36 4.73
N ASN A 23 -5.40 1.09 5.05
CA ASN A 23 -4.25 1.73 4.44
C ASN A 23 -3.18 0.70 4.07
N LEU A 24 -2.88 0.60 2.77
CA LEU A 24 -1.81 -0.24 2.26
C LEU A 24 -0.52 0.58 2.25
N TYR A 25 0.49 0.11 2.97
CA TYR A 25 1.84 0.67 2.91
C TYR A 25 2.71 -0.21 2.00
N ALA A 26 3.41 0.43 1.08
CA ALA A 26 4.19 -0.25 0.06
C ALA A 26 5.48 0.51 -0.25
N GLU A 27 6.55 -0.22 -0.55
CA GLU A 27 7.80 0.33 -1.05
C GLU A 27 7.70 0.53 -2.56
N VAL A 28 8.16 1.67 -3.06
CA VAL A 28 8.25 1.93 -4.50
C VAL A 28 9.41 1.12 -5.08
N ILE A 29 9.11 0.21 -6.01
CA ILE A 29 10.13 -0.47 -6.81
C ILE A 29 10.54 0.44 -7.97
N GLU A 30 9.55 0.91 -8.74
CA GLU A 30 9.79 1.70 -9.94
C GLU A 30 8.58 2.55 -10.31
N VAL A 31 8.81 3.74 -10.88
CA VAL A 31 7.76 4.59 -11.44
C VAL A 31 7.77 4.50 -12.97
N VAL A 32 6.66 4.04 -13.54
CA VAL A 32 6.45 3.96 -15.00
C VAL A 32 5.77 5.24 -15.47
N ILE A 33 6.57 6.30 -15.64
CA ILE A 33 6.12 7.67 -15.93
C ILE A 33 5.19 7.74 -17.15
N SER A 34 5.54 7.04 -18.23
CA SER A 34 4.80 7.04 -19.51
C SER A 34 3.36 6.52 -19.38
N ARG A 35 3.07 5.76 -18.33
CA ARG A 35 1.74 5.18 -18.05
C ARG A 35 1.09 5.75 -16.79
N GLN A 36 1.77 6.65 -16.08
CA GLN A 36 1.34 7.15 -14.78
C GLN A 36 1.06 6.02 -13.78
N LEU A 37 1.91 4.97 -13.80
CA LEU A 37 1.82 3.83 -12.91
C LEU A 37 3.03 3.80 -11.97
N CYS A 38 2.81 3.29 -10.77
CA CYS A 38 3.82 2.99 -9.77
C CYS A 38 3.83 1.48 -9.54
N TRP A 39 5.00 0.86 -9.72
CA TRP A 39 5.25 -0.51 -9.31
C TRP A 39 5.71 -0.47 -7.86
N VAL A 40 4.93 -1.08 -6.98
CA VAL A 40 5.17 -1.08 -5.53
C VAL A 40 5.18 -2.49 -4.97
N ARG A 41 6.02 -2.73 -3.97
CA ARG A 41 6.02 -3.93 -3.15
C ARG A 41 5.17 -3.71 -1.90
N PRO A 42 4.05 -4.44 -1.72
CA PRO A 42 3.29 -4.41 -0.48
C PRO A 42 4.16 -4.75 0.73
N LEU A 43 4.10 -3.94 1.77
CA LEU A 43 4.78 -4.23 3.05
C LEU A 43 3.75 -4.74 4.06
N PHE A 44 2.67 -4.00 4.24
CA PHE A 44 1.59 -4.36 5.15
C PHE A 44 0.31 -3.60 4.85
N LEU A 45 -0.81 -4.16 5.30
CA LEU A 45 -2.12 -3.52 5.30
C LEU A 45 -2.52 -3.21 6.75
N ALA A 46 -2.76 -1.94 7.03
CA ALA A 46 -3.26 -1.47 8.30
C ALA A 46 -4.77 -1.25 8.23
N ASN A 47 -5.49 -1.70 9.26
CA ASN A 47 -6.90 -1.40 9.44
C ASN A 47 -7.08 -0.58 10.73
N HIS A 48 -7.68 0.61 10.60
CA HIS A 48 -7.81 1.60 11.66
C HIS A 48 -9.19 1.64 12.33
N THR A 49 -10.00 0.57 12.19
CA THR A 49 -11.34 0.51 12.82
C THR A 49 -11.30 0.45 14.36
N GLN A 50 -10.15 0.13 14.95
CA GLN A 50 -9.91 0.06 16.38
C GLN A 50 -8.85 1.08 16.81
N GLU A 51 -8.78 1.41 18.11
CA GLU A 51 -7.77 2.34 18.66
C GLU A 51 -6.34 1.89 18.33
N LEU A 52 -6.09 0.58 18.35
CA LEU A 52 -4.84 -0.02 17.87
C LEU A 52 -5.07 -0.61 16.48
N PRO A 53 -4.33 -0.16 15.45
CA PRO A 53 -4.53 -0.65 14.10
C PRO A 53 -4.14 -2.12 13.98
N THR A 54 -4.99 -2.90 13.32
CA THR A 54 -4.69 -4.30 13.01
C THR A 54 -3.78 -4.36 11.79
N ILE A 55 -2.63 -5.03 11.93
CA ILE A 55 -1.62 -5.11 10.88
C ILE A 55 -1.57 -6.51 10.26
N THR A 56 -1.81 -6.54 8.95
CA THR A 56 -1.65 -7.71 8.09
C THR A 56 -0.30 -7.60 7.39
N ASP A 57 0.58 -8.59 7.61
CA ASP A 57 1.88 -8.66 6.95
C ASP A 57 1.70 -9.06 5.48
N LEU A 58 2.24 -8.27 4.56
CA LEU A 58 2.12 -8.49 3.12
C LEU A 58 3.48 -8.65 2.42
N ARG A 59 4.57 -8.86 3.17
CA ARG A 59 5.91 -9.03 2.58
C ARG A 59 6.02 -10.21 1.61
N ASP A 60 5.16 -11.23 1.77
CA ASP A 60 5.06 -12.39 0.86
C ASP A 60 3.95 -12.27 -0.20
N ALA A 61 3.32 -11.10 -0.30
CA ALA A 61 2.33 -10.80 -1.33
C ALA A 61 3.00 -10.46 -2.66
N SER A 62 2.25 -10.60 -3.76
CA SER A 62 2.72 -10.17 -5.08
C SER A 62 2.81 -8.65 -5.15
N ASP A 63 3.82 -8.16 -5.86
CA ASP A 63 3.95 -6.73 -6.13
C ASP A 63 2.74 -6.20 -6.92
N LEU A 64 2.48 -4.90 -6.80
CA LEU A 64 1.34 -4.22 -7.39
C LEU A 64 1.81 -3.16 -8.39
N LEU A 65 1.19 -3.14 -9.57
CA LEU A 65 1.35 -2.04 -10.54
C LEU A 65 0.06 -1.22 -10.56
N TRP A 66 0.13 0.06 -10.17
CA TRP A 66 -1.07 0.85 -9.85
C TRP A 66 -0.96 2.33 -10.19
N PRO A 67 -2.07 3.05 -10.46
CA PRO A 67 -2.02 4.48 -10.80
C PRO A 67 -1.36 5.33 -9.72
N ILE A 68 -0.38 6.14 -10.13
CA ILE A 68 0.49 6.91 -9.24
C ILE A 68 -0.30 7.94 -8.40
N GLN A 69 -1.36 8.52 -8.98
CA GLN A 69 -2.15 9.57 -8.34
C GLN A 69 -2.95 9.08 -7.11
N LEU A 70 -2.96 7.77 -6.87
CA LEU A 70 -3.72 7.17 -5.78
C LEU A 70 -2.89 6.94 -4.54
N PHE A 71 -1.58 7.02 -4.70
CA PHE A 71 -0.67 6.96 -3.59
C PHE A 71 -0.41 8.36 -3.04
N ARG A 72 -0.11 8.41 -1.75
CA ARG A 72 0.55 9.54 -1.11
C ARG A 72 1.89 9.08 -0.51
N PRO A 73 2.86 9.98 -0.30
CA PRO A 73 3.99 9.68 0.56
C PRO A 73 3.50 9.23 1.94
N ALA A 74 4.04 8.13 2.46
CA ALA A 74 3.76 7.72 3.82
C ALA A 74 4.53 8.62 4.80
N LEU A 75 3.92 8.94 5.95
CA LEU A 75 4.56 9.78 6.96
C LEU A 75 5.53 8.94 7.81
N ASP A 76 6.73 9.46 8.07
CA ASP A 76 7.77 8.75 8.84
C ASP A 76 7.26 8.27 10.21
N THR A 77 6.43 9.10 10.88
CA THR A 77 5.86 8.80 12.20
C THR A 77 4.87 7.63 12.18
N GLU A 78 4.10 7.49 11.09
CA GLU A 78 3.17 6.39 10.88
C GLU A 78 3.94 5.12 10.52
N VAL A 79 4.87 5.23 9.56
CA VAL A 79 5.61 4.09 9.02
C VAL A 79 6.47 3.44 10.08
N ILE A 80 7.28 4.20 10.84
CA ILE A 80 8.17 3.61 11.86
C ILE A 80 7.36 2.84 12.91
N THR A 81 6.27 3.44 13.38
CA THR A 81 5.41 2.86 14.43
C THR A 81 4.76 1.57 13.94
N LEU A 82 4.19 1.57 12.74
CA LEU A 82 3.48 0.40 12.19
C LEU A 82 4.43 -0.69 11.70
N LEU A 83 5.52 -0.31 11.03
CA LEU A 83 6.51 -1.24 10.50
C LEU A 83 7.22 -2.01 11.63
N SER A 84 7.44 -1.37 12.78
CA SER A 84 7.98 -2.07 13.96
C SER A 84 7.12 -3.29 14.37
N GLN A 85 5.79 -3.19 14.25
CA GLN A 85 4.87 -4.29 14.60
C GLN A 85 4.93 -5.44 13.58
N VAL A 86 5.29 -5.14 12.34
CA VAL A 86 5.50 -6.14 11.27
C VAL A 86 6.83 -6.86 11.47
N LEU A 87 7.89 -6.10 11.76
CA LEU A 87 9.25 -6.65 11.92
C LEU A 87 9.38 -7.58 13.13
N VAL A 88 8.57 -7.38 14.17
CA VAL A 88 8.52 -8.26 15.36
C VAL A 88 7.85 -9.60 15.04
N LYS A 89 7.03 -9.69 14.00
CA LYS A 89 6.44 -10.95 13.56
C LYS A 89 7.49 -11.74 12.77
N GLU A 90 7.94 -12.85 13.34
CA GLU A 90 8.76 -13.85 12.65
C GLU A 90 8.11 -14.20 11.31
N PRO A 91 8.87 -14.30 10.20
CA PRO A 91 8.33 -14.74 8.93
C PRO A 91 7.73 -16.13 9.11
N LYS A 92 6.41 -16.26 8.94
CA LYS A 92 5.79 -17.58 8.92
C LYS A 92 6.30 -18.30 7.68
N GLY A 93 6.92 -19.47 7.85
CA GLY A 93 7.48 -20.25 6.73
C GLY A 93 6.46 -20.72 5.68
N GLU A 94 5.16 -20.52 5.94
CA GLU A 94 4.08 -20.80 5.00
C GLU A 94 3.34 -19.51 4.61
N PRO A 95 2.99 -19.35 3.32
CA PRO A 95 2.28 -18.17 2.85
C PRO A 95 0.94 -18.01 3.56
N ASP A 96 0.76 -16.86 4.24
CA ASP A 96 -0.46 -16.54 4.95
C ASP A 96 -1.60 -16.30 3.93
N LEU A 97 -2.39 -17.35 3.69
CA LEU A 97 -3.52 -17.34 2.75
C LEU A 97 -4.55 -16.26 3.11
N ILE A 98 -4.71 -15.97 4.40
CA ILE A 98 -5.65 -14.95 4.89
C ILE A 98 -5.12 -13.58 4.50
N ALA A 99 -3.83 -13.31 4.72
CA ALA A 99 -3.21 -12.04 4.32
C ALA A 99 -3.35 -11.79 2.81
N LYS A 100 -3.12 -12.82 1.99
CA LYS A 100 -3.31 -12.74 0.52
C LYS A 100 -4.75 -12.44 0.13
N GLN A 101 -5.73 -13.07 0.80
CA GLN A 101 -7.14 -12.81 0.58
C GLN A 101 -7.53 -11.38 0.97
N GLN A 102 -7.08 -10.90 2.12
CA GLN A 102 -7.32 -9.53 2.59
C GLN A 102 -6.74 -8.50 1.62
N PHE A 103 -5.51 -8.70 1.15
CA PHE A 103 -4.90 -7.84 0.14
C PHE A 103 -5.69 -7.83 -1.18
N HIS A 104 -6.08 -9.00 -1.69
CA HIS A 104 -6.90 -9.07 -2.91
C HIS A 104 -8.25 -8.36 -2.73
N GLN A 105 -8.94 -8.57 -1.61
CA GLN A 105 -10.21 -7.91 -1.32
C GLN A 105 -10.07 -6.40 -1.29
N PHE A 106 -9.03 -5.88 -0.61
CA PHE A 106 -8.72 -4.45 -0.57
C PHE A 106 -8.53 -3.86 -1.97
N ILE A 107 -7.71 -4.49 -2.81
CA ILE A 107 -7.48 -4.04 -4.19
C ILE A 107 -8.79 -4.08 -5.02
N GLN A 108 -9.59 -5.14 -4.89
CA GLN A 108 -10.88 -5.26 -5.59
C GLN A 108 -11.86 -4.14 -5.21
N GLN A 109 -11.91 -3.74 -3.93
CA GLN A 109 -12.78 -2.65 -3.49
C GLN A 109 -12.42 -1.32 -4.17
N ILE A 110 -11.12 -1.01 -4.28
CA ILE A 110 -10.65 0.21 -4.97
C ILE A 110 -11.01 0.17 -6.46
N TRP A 111 -10.83 -0.99 -7.13
CA TRP A 111 -11.25 -1.16 -8.53
C TRP A 111 -12.74 -0.90 -8.71
N GLN A 112 -13.59 -1.50 -7.88
CA GLN A 112 -15.05 -1.42 -8.01
C GLN A 112 -15.57 -0.01 -7.78
N CYS A 113 -15.05 0.68 -6.75
CA CYS A 113 -15.42 2.07 -6.47
C CYS A 113 -15.14 2.99 -7.67
N ARG A 114 -14.08 2.71 -8.43
CA ARG A 114 -13.69 3.52 -9.60
C ARG A 114 -14.53 3.23 -10.84
N LYS A 115 -14.93 1.97 -11.07
CA LYS A 115 -15.87 1.64 -12.16
C LYS A 115 -17.20 2.36 -12.03
N LEU A 116 -17.63 2.69 -10.81
CA LEU A 116 -18.88 3.39 -10.53
C LEU A 116 -18.81 4.92 -10.69
N LYS A 117 -17.61 5.48 -10.90
CA LYS A 117 -17.39 6.92 -11.08
C LYS A 117 -16.98 7.30 -12.51
N GLY A 118 -16.88 6.33 -13.41
CA GLY A 118 -16.52 6.49 -14.82
C GLY A 118 -17.72 6.50 -15.74
#